data_AF-A0A944YX74-F1
#
_entry.id   AF-A0A944YX74-F1
#
_cell.length_a   1.000
_cell.length_b   1.000
_cell.length_c   1.000
_cell.angle_alpha   90.00
_cell.angle_beta   90.00
_cell.angle_gamma   90.00
#
_symmetry.space_group_name_H-M   'P 1'
#
loop_
_entity.id
_entity.type
_entity.pdbx_description
1 polymer ?
#
loop_
_entity_poly.entity_id
_entity_poly.type
_entity_poly.pdbx_seq_one_letter_code
_entity_poly.pdbx_strand_id
1 'polypeptide(L)'
;MERGNCFHCTVSILDIDHFKKYNDGYGHEFGDFVLKEFSQQSRDRLSEKTIFARIGGEEFCIVAYFGSAETATDELQGALDLVRDMQL
;
A
#
# COMPACT_ATOMS: atom_id res chain seq x y z
N MET A 1 -13.97 1.29 -35.28
CA MET A 1 -13.29 0.27 -34.45
C MET A 1 -13.40 0.74 -33.02
N GLU A 2 -14.27 0.13 -32.23
CA GLU A 2 -14.32 0.39 -30.78
C GLU A 2 -12.98 -0.05 -30.20
N ARG A 3 -12.29 0.84 -29.48
CA ARG A 3 -11.09 0.46 -28.74
C ARG A 3 -11.53 -0.60 -27.74
N GLY A 4 -11.01 -1.83 -27.86
CA GLY A 4 -11.28 -2.88 -26.89
C GLY A 4 -10.96 -2.38 -25.48
N ASN A 5 -11.73 -2.83 -24.48
CA ASN A 5 -11.54 -2.46 -23.09
C ASN A 5 -10.05 -2.51 -22.72
N CYS A 6 -9.45 -1.35 -22.47
CA CYS A 6 -8.07 -1.23 -22.06
C CYS A 6 -8.06 -1.26 -20.54
N PHE A 7 -7.59 -2.35 -19.96
CA PHE A 7 -7.45 -2.45 -18.50
C PHE A 7 -6.18 -1.71 -18.09
N HIS A 8 -6.35 -0.74 -17.20
CA HIS A 8 -5.23 -0.03 -16.60
C HIS A 8 -4.83 -0.76 -15.32
N CYS A 9 -3.55 -1.11 -15.22
CA CYS A 9 -2.97 -1.76 -14.06
C CYS A 9 -1.94 -0.84 -13.43
N THR A 10 -2.02 -0.70 -12.12
CA THR A 10 -1.06 0.07 -11.34
C THR A 10 -0.36 -0.85 -10.36
N VAL A 11 0.95 -0.67 -10.21
CA VAL A 11 1.77 -1.32 -9.19
C VAL A 11 2.48 -0.25 -8.37
N SER A 12 2.27 -0.28 -7.05
CA SER A 12 2.91 0.62 -6.09
C SER A 12 3.73 -0.18 -5.09
N ILE A 13 4.98 0.23 -4.90
CA ILE A 13 5.87 -0.34 -3.88
C ILE A 13 5.95 0.67 -2.73
N LEU A 14 5.79 0.17 -1.52
CA LEU A 14 5.76 0.93 -0.28
C LEU A 14 6.88 0.44 0.63
N ASP A 15 7.51 1.36 1.32
CA ASP A 15 8.54 1.08 2.34
C ASP A 15 8.19 1.87 3.61
N ILE A 16 8.35 1.26 4.78
CA ILE A 16 8.13 1.95 6.06
C ILE A 16 9.43 2.69 6.42
N ASP A 17 9.37 4.02 6.34
CA ASP A 17 10.53 4.86 6.61
C ASP A 17 11.14 4.59 7.99
N HIS A 18 12.47 4.45 8.01
CA HIS A 18 13.27 4.28 9.22
C HIS A 18 12.91 3.06 10.09
N PHE A 19 12.22 2.04 9.56
CA PHE A 19 11.75 0.89 10.33
C PHE A 19 12.87 0.21 11.14
N LYS A 20 14.06 0.02 10.54
CA LYS A 20 15.22 -0.49 11.28
C LYS A 20 15.60 0.37 12.49
N LYS A 21 15.60 1.70 12.37
CA LYS A 21 15.93 2.59 13.51
C LYS A 21 14.89 2.49 14.62
N TYR A 22 13.61 2.36 14.27
CA TYR A 22 12.55 2.11 15.25
C TYR A 22 12.77 0.76 15.95
N ASN A 23 13.09 -0.30 15.23
CA ASN A 23 13.40 -1.60 15.82
C ASN A 23 14.62 -1.56 16.74
N ASP A 24 15.68 -0.87 16.34
CA ASP A 24 16.89 -0.72 17.15
C ASP A 24 16.60 0.07 18.45
N GLY A 25 15.63 1.00 18.43
CA GLY A 25 15.24 1.83 19.57
C GLY A 25 14.19 1.22 20.50
N TYR A 26 13.20 0.51 19.96
CA TYR A 26 12.03 0.00 20.69
C TYR A 26 11.97 -1.53 20.77
N GLY A 27 12.86 -2.23 20.07
CA GLY A 27 12.89 -3.69 19.99
C GLY A 27 11.97 -4.24 18.89
N HIS A 28 12.27 -5.47 18.47
CA HIS A 28 11.57 -6.13 17.35
C HIS A 28 10.08 -6.39 17.61
N GLU A 29 9.67 -6.59 18.87
CA GLU A 29 8.25 -6.77 19.21
C GLU A 29 7.42 -5.54 18.84
N PHE A 30 8.01 -4.35 18.95
CA PHE A 30 7.37 -3.11 18.53
C PHE A 30 7.28 -3.02 17.00
N GLY A 31 8.33 -3.43 16.28
CA GLY A 31 8.28 -3.54 14.82
C GLY A 31 7.17 -4.47 14.33
N ASP A 32 7.01 -5.62 14.98
CA ASP A 32 5.93 -6.56 14.67
C ASP A 32 4.54 -5.94 14.90
N PHE A 33 4.39 -5.12 15.94
CA PHE A 33 3.17 -4.36 16.18
C PHE A 33 2.91 -3.35 15.05
N VAL A 34 3.91 -2.56 14.67
CA VAL A 34 3.79 -1.58 13.56
C VAL A 34 3.39 -2.25 12.25
N LEU A 35 4.00 -3.39 11.91
CA LEU A 35 3.68 -4.13 10.69
C LEU A 35 2.24 -4.68 10.71
N LYS A 36 1.74 -5.12 11.87
CA LYS A 36 0.35 -5.58 12.03
C LYS A 36 -0.63 -4.43 11.88
N GLU A 37 -0.37 -3.30 12.55
CA GLU A 37 -1.22 -2.11 12.45
C GLU A 37 -1.25 -1.56 11.03
N PHE A 38 -0.09 -1.46 10.37
CA PHE A 38 0.00 -1.03 8.97
C PHE A 38 -0.81 -1.96 8.05
N SER A 39 -0.70 -3.27 8.25
CA SER A 39 -1.46 -4.25 7.46
C SER A 39 -2.96 -4.15 7.70
N GLN A 40 -3.39 -3.91 8.94
CA GLN A 40 -4.80 -3.79 9.30
C GLN A 40 -5.39 -2.50 8.72
N GLN A 41 -4.73 -1.36 8.93
CA GLN A 41 -5.18 -0.08 8.38
C GLN A 41 -5.20 -0.06 6.85
N SER A 42 -4.22 -0.72 6.21
CA SER A 42 -4.21 -0.89 4.75
C SER A 42 -5.41 -1.70 4.28
N ARG A 43 -5.71 -2.82 4.95
CA ARG A 43 -6.88 -3.65 4.62
C ARG A 43 -8.20 -2.90 4.77
N ASP A 44 -8.35 -2.07 5.79
CA ASP A 44 -9.60 -1.37 6.09
C ASP A 44 -9.90 -0.22 5.11
N ARG A 45 -8.87 0.31 4.45
CA ARG A 45 -8.98 1.47 3.54
C ARG A 45 -8.89 1.08 2.06
N LEU A 46 -8.18 0.01 1.72
CA LEU A 46 -8.02 -0.44 0.35
C LEU A 46 -9.27 -1.18 -0.15
N SER A 47 -9.66 -0.95 -1.41
CA SER A 47 -10.84 -1.60 -1.98
C SER A 47 -10.59 -3.08 -2.31
N GLU A 48 -11.65 -3.89 -2.39
CA GLU A 48 -11.57 -5.31 -2.77
C GLU A 48 -10.97 -5.55 -4.17
N LYS A 49 -10.87 -4.52 -5.01
CA LYS A 49 -10.26 -4.58 -6.34
C LYS A 49 -8.74 -4.40 -6.32
N THR A 50 -8.17 -4.27 -5.13
CA THR A 50 -6.73 -4.12 -4.91
C THR A 50 -6.17 -5.37 -4.25
N ILE A 51 -4.96 -5.73 -4.65
CA ILE A 51 -4.15 -6.75 -4.02
C ILE A 51 -3.12 -6.01 -3.17
N PHE A 52 -3.15 -6.25 -1.86
CA PHE A 52 -2.14 -5.75 -0.93
C PHE A 52 -1.33 -6.92 -0.39
N ALA A 53 0.00 -6.82 -0.50
CA ALA A 53 0.90 -7.88 -0.07
C ALA A 53 2.16 -7.32 0.58
N ARG A 54 2.68 -8.02 1.59
CA ARG A 54 4.04 -7.81 2.10
C ARG A 54 5.01 -8.57 1.20
N ILE A 55 6.00 -7.88 0.64
CA ILE A 55 6.97 -8.46 -0.30
C ILE A 55 8.38 -8.60 0.32
N GLY A 56 8.63 -7.94 1.44
CA GLY A 56 9.92 -7.97 2.13
C GLY A 56 9.81 -7.80 3.65
N GLY A 57 10.91 -7.33 4.26
CA GLY A 57 10.98 -7.06 5.69
C GLY A 57 10.01 -5.95 6.11
N GLU A 58 10.21 -4.75 5.60
CA GLU A 58 9.34 -3.59 5.80
C GLU A 58 8.62 -3.12 4.53
N GLU A 59 8.79 -3.88 3.44
CA GLU A 59 8.31 -3.54 2.10
C GLU A 59 6.95 -4.18 1.77
N PHE A 60 6.06 -3.39 1.18
CA PHE A 60 4.73 -3.79 0.75
C PHE A 60 4.47 -3.41 -0.71
N CYS A 61 3.51 -4.09 -1.32
CA CYS A 61 3.09 -3.88 -2.69
C CYS A 61 1.56 -3.76 -2.77
N ILE A 62 1.09 -2.80 -3.55
CA ILE A 62 -0.30 -2.68 -3.98
C ILE A 62 -0.36 -2.93 -5.49
N VAL A 63 -1.24 -3.83 -5.92
CA VAL A 63 -1.59 -4.01 -7.33
C VAL A 63 -3.08 -3.73 -7.49
N ALA A 64 -3.44 -2.82 -8.38
CA ALA A 64 -4.83 -2.43 -8.57
C ALA A 64 -5.21 -2.40 -10.05
N TYR A 65 -6.44 -2.86 -10.34
CA TYR A 65 -6.98 -2.96 -11.69
C TYR A 65 -8.13 -1.97 -11.87
N PHE A 66 -8.02 -1.12 -12.88
CA PHE A 66 -9.00 -0.07 -13.16
C PHE A 66 -9.54 -0.17 -14.58
N GLY A 67 -10.83 0.12 -14.72
CA GLY A 67 -11.50 0.16 -16.02
C GLY A 67 -11.12 1.40 -16.86
N SER A 68 -10.50 2.42 -16.24
CA SER A 68 -10.05 3.64 -16.91
C SER A 68 -8.80 4.22 -16.24
N ALA A 69 -8.06 5.07 -16.97
CA ALA A 69 -6.87 5.75 -16.45
C ALA A 69 -7.17 6.79 -15.35
N GLU A 70 -8.36 7.40 -15.39
CA GLU A 70 -8.81 8.39 -14.41
C GLU A 70 -9.00 7.75 -13.03
N THR A 71 -9.76 6.65 -12.97
CA THR A 71 -9.95 5.89 -11.72
C THR A 71 -8.64 5.34 -11.17
N ALA A 72 -7.68 5.02 -12.04
CA ALA A 72 -6.36 4.57 -11.60
C ALA A 72 -5.56 5.64 -10.84
N THR A 73 -5.76 6.90 -11.19
CA THR A 73 -5.03 8.03 -10.60
C THR A 73 -5.61 8.40 -9.24
N ASP A 74 -6.93 8.42 -9.10
CA ASP A 74 -7.60 8.73 -7.83
C ASP A 74 -7.28 7.68 -6.75
N GLU A 75 -7.24 6.41 -7.12
CA GLU A 75 -6.95 5.30 -6.21
C GLU A 75 -5.47 5.25 -5.83
N LEU A 76 -4.58 5.62 -6.76
CA LEU A 76 -3.16 5.86 -6.47
C LEU A 76 -2.97 6.96 -5.43
N GLN A 77 -3.72 8.06 -5.58
CA GLN A 77 -3.66 9.17 -4.65
C GLN A 77 -4.17 8.74 -3.27
N GLY A 78 -5.27 7.99 -3.20
CA GLY A 78 -5.78 7.41 -1.95
C GLY A 78 -4.77 6.47 -1.26
N ALA A 79 -4.07 5.64 -2.03
CA ALA A 79 -3.01 4.78 -1.49
C ALA A 79 -1.80 5.58 -0.95
N LEU A 80 -1.43 6.68 -1.62
CA LEU A 80 -0.37 7.58 -1.13
C LEU A 80 -0.78 8.33 0.13
N ASP A 81 -2.01 8.82 0.18
CA ASP A 81 -2.55 9.54 1.34
C ASP A 81 -2.68 8.61 2.54
N LEU A 82 -3.06 7.35 2.31
CA LEU A 82 -3.06 6.30 3.34
C LEU A 82 -1.70 6.11 4.00
N VAL A 83 -0.62 6.13 3.22
CA VAL A 83 0.76 5.99 3.73
C VAL A 83 1.19 7.27 4.46
N ARG A 84 0.82 8.44 3.95
CA ARG A 84 1.13 9.73 4.58
C ARG A 84 0.39 9.95 5.89
N ASP A 85 -0.87 9.54 5.97
CA ASP A 85 -1.70 9.69 7.16
C ASP A 85 -1.38 8.63 8.24
N MET A 86 -0.60 7.61 7.88
CA MET A 86 -0.08 6.59 8.81
C MET A 86 1.22 6.98 9.51
N GLN A 87 1.59 8.27 9.52
CA GLN A 87 2.73 8.76 10.30
C GLN A 87 2.59 8.38 11.79
N LEU A 88 3.28 7.30 12.17
CA LEU A 88 3.59 6.87 13.54
C LEU A 88 4.90 7.53 14.00
#